data_AF-A0A968IUQ5-F1
#
_entry.id   AF-A0A968IUQ5-F1
#
_cell.length_a   1.000
_cell.length_b   1.000
_cell.length_c   1.000
_cell.angle_alpha   90.00
_cell.angle_beta   90.00
_cell.angle_gamma   90.00
#
_symmetry.space_group_name_H-M   'P 1'
#
loop_
_entity.id
_entity.type
_entity.pdbx_description
1 polymer ?
#
loop_
_entity_poly.entity_id
_entity_poly.type
_entity_poly.pdbx_seq_one_letter_code
_entity_poly.pdbx_strand_id
1 'polypeptide(L)' 'MNVLVSLSTFQTSSKDLLNPATEPVMAAMELKKTDFEIMTIRELRTHIKENQLQQHIRASMGKTVSNARKSELIASLNAI' A
#
# COMPACT_ATOMS: atom_id res chain seq x y z
N MET A 1 -22.31 12.86 -57.81
CA MET A 1 -21.99 13.42 -56.48
C MET A 1 -20.75 12.71 -55.96
N ASN A 2 -19.68 13.47 -55.70
CA ASN A 2 -18.52 13.05 -54.91
C ASN A 2 -18.94 12.82 -53.44
N VAL A 3 -18.26 11.94 -52.71
CA VAL A 3 -17.34 12.28 -51.60
C VAL A 3 -16.84 10.97 -50.94
N LEU A 4 -15.50 10.89 -50.81
CA LEU A 4 -14.72 9.95 -49.98
C LEU A 4 -15.17 9.93 -48.52
N VAL A 5 -15.06 8.79 -47.82
CA VAL A 5 -14.33 8.70 -46.53
C VAL A 5 -13.79 7.27 -46.33
N SER A 6 -12.47 7.15 -46.17
CA SER A 6 -11.77 5.95 -45.66
C SER A 6 -11.71 5.99 -44.13
N LEU A 7 -11.74 4.84 -43.45
CA LEU A 7 -11.08 4.63 -42.14
C LEU A 7 -10.83 3.10 -42.02
N SER A 8 -9.64 2.60 -42.34
CA SER A 8 -8.65 2.12 -41.36
C SER A 8 -9.29 1.54 -40.09
N THR A 9 -8.99 0.31 -39.68
CA THR A 9 -7.78 -0.03 -38.90
C THR A 9 -7.72 -1.57 -38.85
N PHE A 10 -6.81 -2.20 -39.57
CA PHE A 10 -5.52 -2.72 -39.09
C PHE A 10 -5.61 -3.85 -38.04
N GLN A 11 -5.13 -5.01 -38.51
CA GLN A 11 -4.28 -5.98 -37.80
C GLN A 11 -4.89 -6.86 -36.69
N THR A 12 -5.32 -8.05 -37.09
CA THR A 12 -5.17 -9.28 -36.28
C THR A 12 -4.15 -10.20 -36.93
N SER A 13 -2.89 -10.02 -36.55
CA SER A 13 -1.77 -10.98 -36.61
C SER A 13 -0.73 -10.38 -35.67
N SER A 14 -0.19 -11.07 -34.68
CA SER A 14 0.48 -12.37 -34.71
C SER A 14 0.44 -12.95 -33.28
N LYS A 15 0.25 -14.26 -33.06
CA LYS A 15 1.31 -15.27 -32.85
C LYS A 15 2.63 -14.72 -32.26
N ASP A 16 3.17 -15.49 -31.32
CA ASP A 16 4.36 -15.26 -30.48
C ASP A 16 4.02 -14.53 -29.16
N LEU A 17 4.24 -15.07 -27.96
CA LEU A 17 5.41 -15.82 -27.51
C LEU A 17 5.02 -16.81 -26.39
N LEU A 18 5.31 -18.09 -26.64
CA LEU A 18 5.33 -19.13 -25.64
C LEU A 18 6.61 -18.96 -24.81
N ASN A 19 6.53 -18.31 -23.65
CA ASN A 19 7.60 -18.30 -22.64
C ASN A 19 7.13 -19.09 -21.40
N PRO A 20 7.44 -20.40 -21.28
CA PRO A 20 7.26 -21.13 -20.03
C PRO A 20 8.50 -20.96 -19.15
N ALA A 21 8.73 -19.73 -18.68
CA ALA A 21 9.78 -19.44 -17.69
C ALA A 21 9.37 -18.30 -16.75
N THR A 22 8.07 -18.12 -16.53
CA THR A 22 7.60 -17.30 -15.42
C THR A 22 7.60 -18.19 -14.19
N GLU A 23 8.76 -18.28 -13.54
CA GLU A 23 8.81 -18.56 -12.11
C GLU A 23 7.71 -17.73 -11.45
N PRO A 24 6.88 -18.30 -10.56
CA PRO A 24 5.89 -17.50 -9.88
C PRO A 24 6.68 -16.42 -9.16
N VAL A 25 6.51 -15.16 -9.61
CA VAL A 25 6.90 -13.99 -8.85
C VAL A 25 6.11 -14.12 -7.56
N MET A 26 6.71 -14.80 -6.59
CA MET A 26 6.25 -14.76 -5.23
C MET A 26 6.29 -13.28 -4.95
N ALA A 27 5.10 -12.69 -4.88
CA ALA A 27 4.87 -11.40 -4.31
C ALA A 27 5.35 -11.50 -2.85
N ALA A 28 6.67 -11.42 -2.67
CA ALA A 28 7.28 -10.82 -1.51
C ALA A 28 6.89 -9.34 -1.59
N MET A 29 5.60 -9.10 -1.40
CA MET A 29 5.07 -7.89 -0.82
C MET A 29 5.63 -7.93 0.60
N GLU A 30 6.93 -7.68 0.72
CA GLU A 30 7.53 -7.22 1.95
C GLU A 30 6.68 -6.02 2.30
N LEU A 31 5.77 -6.25 3.25
CA LEU A 31 5.11 -5.22 4.01
C LEU A 31 6.20 -4.21 4.29
N LYS A 32 6.17 -3.07 3.60
CA LYS A 32 7.05 -1.94 3.86
C LYS A 32 7.01 -1.80 5.37
N LYS A 33 8.09 -2.17 6.06
CA LYS A 33 8.23 -1.89 7.48
C LYS A 33 8.16 -0.38 7.54
N THR A 34 6.99 0.14 7.87
CA THR A 34 6.78 1.57 7.99
C THR A 34 7.70 1.97 9.12
N ASP A 35 8.78 2.66 8.79
CA ASP A 35 9.75 3.07 9.79
C ASP A 35 9.15 4.23 10.58
N PHE A 36 8.56 3.89 11.73
CA PHE A 36 7.91 4.86 12.59
C PHE A 36 8.93 5.78 13.29
N GLU A 37 10.23 5.44 13.27
CA GLU A 37 11.27 6.27 13.92
C GLU A 37 11.53 7.57 13.16
N ILE A 38 11.43 7.55 11.83
CA ILE A 38 11.60 8.75 11.00
C ILE A 38 10.38 9.68 11.00
N MET A 39 9.20 9.16 11.39
CA MET A 39 7.95 9.93 11.39
C MET A 39 7.89 10.95 12.54
N THR A 40 7.24 12.08 12.29
CA THR A 40 6.89 13.07 13.31
C THR A 40 5.72 12.59 14.17
N ILE A 41 5.53 13.21 15.34
CA ILE A 41 4.37 12.93 16.22
C ILE A 41 3.04 13.11 15.46
N ARG A 42 2.96 14.14 14.59
CA ARG A 42 1.77 14.42 13.80
C ARG A 42 1.48 13.28 12.82
N GLU A 43 2.48 12.82 12.09
CA GLU A 43 2.33 11.71 11.13
C GLU A 43 1.93 10.41 11.82
N LEU A 44 2.55 10.09 12.96
CA LEU A 44 2.19 8.91 13.75
C LEU A 44 0.72 8.96 14.20
N ARG A 45 0.26 10.11 14.69
CA ARG A 45 -1.15 10.30 15.09
C ARG A 45 -2.10 10.21 13.91
N THR A 46 -1.73 10.80 12.77
CA THR A 46 -2.50 10.69 11.53
C THR A 46 -2.60 9.23 11.10
N HIS A 47 -1.49 8.51 11.08
CA HIS A 47 -1.45 7.09 10.72
C HIS A 47 -2.35 6.24 11.63
N ILE A 48 -2.28 6.44 12.94
CA ILE A 48 -3.16 5.76 13.91
C ILE A 48 -4.64 6.06 13.64
N LYS A 49 -4.97 7.31 13.28
CA LYS A 49 -6.35 7.74 13.02
C LYS A 49 -6.88 7.18 11.70
N GLU A 50 -6.09 7.30 10.62
CA GLU A 50 -6.46 6.84 9.28
C GLU A 50 -6.63 5.32 9.22
N ASN A 51 -5.80 4.59 9.95
CA ASN A 51 -5.86 3.12 10.02
C ASN A 51 -6.73 2.62 11.19
N GLN A 52 -7.46 3.51 11.88
CA GLN A 52 -8.35 3.17 13.01
C GLN A 52 -7.68 2.32 14.12
N LEU A 53 -6.36 2.47 14.30
CA LEU A 53 -5.54 1.64 15.17
C LEU A 53 -5.74 1.92 16.66
N GLN A 54 -6.51 2.94 17.04
CA GLN A 54 -6.73 3.27 18.45
C GLN A 54 -7.36 2.12 19.25
N GLN A 55 -8.29 1.39 18.63
CA GLN A 55 -8.94 0.25 19.29
C GLN A 55 -7.97 -0.92 19.44
N HIS A 56 -7.18 -1.20 18.40
CA HIS A 56 -6.14 -2.23 18.42
C HIS A 56 -5.06 -1.94 19.44
N ILE A 57 -4.57 -0.69 19.50
CA ILE A 57 -3.61 -0.23 20.50
C ILE A 57 -4.20 -0.38 21.90
N ARG A 58 -5.46 0.00 22.11
CA ARG A 58 -6.13 -0.16 23.41
C ARG A 58 -6.30 -1.63 23.79
N ALA A 59 -6.59 -2.51 22.83
CA ALA A 59 -6.74 -3.94 23.06
C ALA A 59 -5.41 -4.61 23.38
N SER A 60 -4.33 -4.25 22.67
CA SER A 60 -2.98 -4.81 22.87
C SER A 60 -2.31 -4.27 24.13
N MET A 61 -2.33 -2.95 24.34
CA MET A 61 -1.56 -2.27 25.39
C MET A 61 -2.40 -1.87 26.62
N GLY A 62 -3.73 -2.02 26.56
CA GLY A 62 -4.64 -1.58 27.64
C GLY A 62 -4.78 -0.06 27.80
N LYS A 63 -4.13 0.75 26.95
CA LYS A 63 -4.06 2.22 27.09
C LYS A 63 -4.36 2.96 25.78
N THR A 64 -4.81 4.20 25.91
CA THR A 64 -5.05 5.11 24.78
C THR A 64 -3.84 6.00 24.52
N VAL A 65 -3.63 6.35 23.25
CA VAL A 65 -2.45 7.12 22.79
C VAL A 65 -2.78 8.57 22.42
N SER A 66 -3.94 9.08 22.84
CA SER A 66 -4.48 10.39 22.46
C SER A 66 -3.53 11.55 22.79
N ASN A 67 -2.76 11.45 23.88
CA ASN A 67 -1.75 12.43 24.31
C ASN A 67 -0.36 11.82 24.52
N ALA A 68 -0.10 10.67 23.90
CA ALA A 68 1.16 9.94 24.07
C ALA A 68 2.36 10.68 23.45
N ARG A 69 3.54 10.43 24.02
CA ARG A 69 4.84 10.90 23.48
C ARG A 69 5.20 10.13 22.20
N LYS A 70 6.16 10.65 21.40
CA LYS A 70 6.63 9.97 20.17
C LYS A 70 7.02 8.52 20.42
N SER A 71 7.84 8.27 21.45
CA SER A 71 8.30 6.92 21.81
C SER A 71 7.15 5.98 22.18
N GLU A 72 6.13 6.47 22.87
CA GLU A 72 4.94 5.69 23.24
C GLU A 72 4.06 5.37 22.03
N LEU A 73 3.94 6.30 21.07
CA LEU A 73 3.22 6.07 19.82
C LEU A 73 3.91 4.98 18.98
N ILE A 74 5.24 5.06 18.83
CA ILE A 74 6.04 4.06 18.11
C ILE A 74 5.94 2.70 18.80
N ALA A 75 6.13 2.65 20.12
CA ALA A 75 6.03 1.40 20.87
C ALA A 75 4.64 0.76 20.74
N SER A 76 3.58 1.58 20.72
CA SER A 76 2.21 1.08 20.53
C SER A 76 1.95 0.57 19.11
N LEU A 77 2.53 1.21 18.09
CA LEU A 77 2.43 0.79 16.69
C LEU A 77 3.26 -0.48 16.40
N ASN A 78 4.37 -0.69 17.11
CA ASN A 78 5.17 -1.90 17.00
C ASN A 78 4.58 -3.10 17.80
N ALA A 79 3.65 -2.84 18.71
CA ALA A 79 3.04 -3.85 19.59
C ALA A 79 1.70 -4.40 19.06
N ILE A 80 1.22 -3.89 17.92
CA ILE A 80 0.02 -4.36 17.22
C ILE A 80 0.42 -5.05 15.92
#